data_AF-A0A967W007-F1
#
_entry.id   AF-A0A967W007-F1
#
_cell.length_a   1.000
_cell.length_b   1.000
_cell.length_c   1.000
_cell.angle_alpha   90.00
_cell.angle_beta   90.00
_cell.angle_gamma   90.00
#
_symmetry.space_group_name_H-M   'P 1'
#
loop_
_entity.id
_entity.type
_entity.pdbx_description
1 polymer ?
#
loop_
_entity_poly.entity_id
_entity_poly.type
_entity_poly.pdbx_seq_one_letter_code
_entity_poly.pdbx_strand_id
1 'polypeptide(L)' 'MINRADQSIDIETFYFSAKEGEPLDQIITAIEYAANRGVSIRIIADAKFADIYPEALDGLNAAENIEVRRISF' A
#
# COMPACT_ATOMS: atom_id res chain seq x y z
N MET A 1 -13.65 -0.03 -6.86
CA MET A 1 -13.59 -0.13 -5.38
C MET A 1 -12.67 0.96 -4.83
N ILE A 2 -11.35 0.87 -5.01
CA ILE A 2 -10.36 1.86 -4.52
C ILE A 2 -10.63 3.30 -5.03
N ASN A 3 -10.89 3.46 -6.34
CA ASN A 3 -11.16 4.78 -6.93
C ASN A 3 -12.46 5.46 -6.46
N ARG A 4 -13.32 4.74 -5.72
CA ARG A 4 -14.57 5.27 -5.16
C ARG A 4 -14.55 5.30 -3.63
N ALA A 5 -13.40 5.03 -3.01
CA ALA A 5 -13.27 5.20 -1.56
C ALA A 5 -13.28 6.70 -1.22
N ASP A 6 -14.01 7.05 -0.17
CA ASP A 6 -14.23 8.44 0.25
C ASP A 6 -13.58 8.77 1.61
N GLN A 7 -13.39 7.79 2.49
CA GLN A 7 -12.90 8.03 3.87
C GLN A 7 -11.62 7.27 4.18
N SER A 8 -11.63 5.94 4.00
CA SER A 8 -10.47 5.11 4.32
C SER A 8 -10.36 3.86 3.43
N ILE A 9 -9.15 3.31 3.36
CA ILE A 9 -8.85 1.99 2.83
C ILE A 9 -7.88 1.31 3.79
N ASP A 10 -8.27 0.14 4.28
CA ASP A 10 -7.44 -0.68 5.16
C ASP A 10 -7.06 -1.97 4.43
N ILE A 11 -5.76 -2.26 4.39
CA ILE A 11 -5.20 -3.42 3.71
C ILE A 11 -4.37 -4.21 4.71
N GLU A 12 -4.65 -5.51 4.82
CA GLU A 12 -3.76 -6.48 5.43
C GLU A 12 -3.25 -7.41 4.33
N THR A 13 -1.93 -7.65 4.29
CA THR A 13 -1.34 -8.57 3.33
C THR A 13 -0.18 -9.36 3.93
N PHE A 14 0.01 -10.57 3.42
CA PHE A 14 1.17 -11.40 3.75
C PHE A 14 2.41 -11.04 2.92
N TYR A 15 2.25 -10.63 1.66
CA TYR A 15 3.35 -10.19 0.81
C TYR A 15 2.90 -9.10 -0.17
N PHE A 16 3.78 -8.16 -0.46
CA PHE A 16 3.52 -7.04 -1.39
C PHE A 16 4.70 -6.96 -2.37
N SER A 17 4.75 -7.90 -3.32
CA SER A 17 5.84 -8.01 -4.29
C SER A 17 5.42 -7.37 -5.62
N ALA A 18 5.78 -6.11 -5.80
CA ALA A 18 5.51 -5.37 -7.03
C ALA A 18 6.60 -5.58 -8.07
N LYS A 19 6.20 -5.56 -9.33
CA LYS A 19 7.10 -5.63 -10.48
C LYS A 19 6.50 -4.81 -11.60
N GLU A 20 7.34 -4.01 -12.24
CA GLU A 20 6.93 -3.12 -13.33
C GLU A 20 6.17 -3.88 -14.43
N GLY A 21 5.01 -3.34 -14.80
CA GLY A 21 4.11 -3.86 -15.84
C GLY A 21 3.15 -4.95 -15.35
N GLU A 22 3.23 -5.37 -14.10
CA GLU A 22 2.32 -6.36 -13.51
C GLU A 22 1.05 -5.70 -12.94
N PRO A 23 -0.05 -6.45 -12.74
CA PRO A 23 -1.32 -5.89 -12.27
C PRO A 23 -1.25 -5.11 -10.96
N LEU A 24 -0.29 -5.40 -10.08
CA LEU A 24 -0.14 -4.70 -8.79
C LEU A 24 0.19 -3.21 -8.98
N ASP A 25 0.86 -2.82 -10.07
CA ASP A 25 1.15 -1.41 -10.37
C ASP A 25 -0.13 -0.59 -10.47
N GLN A 26 -1.17 -1.15 -11.10
CA GLN A 26 -2.47 -0.47 -11.22
C GLN A 26 -3.14 -0.26 -9.87
N ILE A 27 -2.92 -1.18 -8.93
CA ILE A 27 -3.45 -1.09 -7.57
C ILE A 27 -2.66 -0.04 -6.76
N ILE A 28 -1.33 -0.02 -6.89
CA ILE A 28 -0.47 1.01 -6.28
C ILE A 28 -0.90 2.41 -6.75
N THR A 29 -1.02 2.62 -8.07
CA THR A 29 -1.49 3.89 -8.62
C THR A 29 -2.88 4.26 -8.12
N ALA A 30 -3.80 3.30 -7.98
CA ALA A 30 -5.13 3.56 -7.44
C ALA A 30 -5.09 3.96 -5.95
N ILE A 31 -4.21 3.34 -5.16
CA ILE A 31 -3.99 3.68 -3.75
C ILE A 31 -3.43 5.10 -3.62
N GLU A 32 -2.39 5.44 -4.38
CA GLU A 32 -1.80 6.78 -4.41
C GLU A 32 -2.84 7.83 -4.83
N TYR A 33 -3.63 7.53 -5.86
CA TYR A 33 -4.72 8.42 -6.29
C TYR A 33 -5.79 8.59 -5.19
N ALA A 34 -6.10 7.55 -4.41
CA ALA A 34 -7.01 7.67 -3.27
C ALA A 34 -6.42 8.53 -2.15
N ALA A 35 -5.16 8.32 -1.78
CA ALA A 35 -4.46 9.12 -0.78
C ALA A 35 -4.42 10.61 -1.15
N ASN A 36 -4.17 10.93 -2.42
CA ASN A 36 -4.20 12.30 -2.95
C ASN A 36 -5.58 12.96 -2.91
N ARG A 37 -6.68 12.18 -2.86
CA ARG A 37 -8.04 12.72 -2.63
C ARG A 37 -8.33 12.99 -1.15
N GLY A 38 -7.42 12.66 -0.24
CA GLY A 38 -7.60 12.77 1.21
C GLY A 38 -8.16 11.49 1.87
N VAL A 39 -8.18 10.37 1.16
CA VAL A 39 -8.56 9.07 1.75
C VAL A 39 -7.42 8.57 2.63
N SER A 40 -7.72 8.19 3.88
CA SER A 40 -6.72 7.61 4.78
C SER A 40 -6.44 6.16 4.40
N ILE A 41 -5.18 5.83 4.10
CA ILE A 41 -4.76 4.47 3.75
C ILE A 41 -3.94 3.89 4.90
N ARG A 42 -4.29 2.68 5.36
CA ARG A 42 -3.50 1.92 6.33
C ARG A 42 -3.17 0.54 5.78
N ILE A 43 -1.89 0.19 5.78
CA ILE A 43 -1.40 -1.08 5.27
C ILE A 43 -0.67 -1.81 6.40
N ILE A 44 -1.07 -3.04 6.67
CA ILE A 44 -0.34 -3.97 7.53
C ILE A 44 0.26 -5.05 6.63
N ALA A 45 1.56 -5.27 6.76
CA ALA A 45 2.29 -6.31 6.04
C ALA A 45 3.12 -7.17 6.98
N ASP A 46 3.28 -8.45 6.65
CA ASP A 46 4.24 -9.33 7.34
C ASP A 46 5.67 -8.77 7.17
N ALA A 47 6.38 -8.60 8.30
CA ALA A 47 7.69 -7.96 8.31
C ALA A 47 8.72 -8.76 7.50
N LYS A 48 8.67 -10.09 7.53
CA LYS A 48 9.64 -10.92 6.81
C LYS A 48 9.54 -10.69 5.30
N PHE A 49 8.33 -10.58 4.75
CA PHE A 49 8.16 -10.33 3.32
C PHE A 49 8.33 -8.87 2.94
N ALA A 50 7.95 -7.93 3.81
CA ALA A 50 8.21 -6.52 3.62
C ALA A 50 9.72 -6.21 3.58
N ASP A 51 10.55 -6.99 4.29
CA ASP A 51 12.01 -6.85 4.24
C ASP A 51 12.62 -7.48 2.97
N ILE A 52 11.97 -8.50 2.38
CA ILE A 52 12.41 -9.13 1.11
C ILE A 52 12.03 -8.26 -0.10
N TYR A 53 10.88 -7.58 -0.05
CA TYR A 53 10.34 -6.75 -1.13
C TYR A 53 9.95 -5.34 -0.62
N PRO A 54 10.92 -4.51 -0.21
CA PRO A 54 10.63 -3.26 0.50
C PRO A 54 10.12 -2.14 -0.41
N GLU A 55 10.50 -2.13 -1.68
CA GLU A 55 10.46 -0.92 -2.52
C GLU A 55 9.05 -0.32 -2.64
N ALA A 56 8.04 -1.16 -2.88
CA ALA A 56 6.68 -0.70 -3.08
C ALA A 56 6.03 -0.22 -1.78
N LEU A 57 6.27 -0.92 -0.67
CA LEU A 57 5.73 -0.53 0.64
C LEU A 57 6.41 0.74 1.16
N ASP A 58 7.71 0.89 0.94
CA ASP A 58 8.46 2.09 1.33
C ASP A 58 8.07 3.29 0.48
N GLY A 59 7.85 3.10 -0.82
CA GLY A 59 7.30 4.12 -1.70
C GLY A 59 5.92 4.60 -1.24
N LEU A 60 5.02 3.67 -0.92
CA LEU A 60 3.69 4.00 -0.39
C LEU A 60 3.77 4.72 0.95
N ASN A 61 4.65 4.29 1.86
CA ASN A 61 4.80 4.89 3.19
C ASN A 61 5.41 6.31 3.16
N ALA A 62 6.04 6.70 2.05
CA ALA A 62 6.56 8.05 1.87
C ALA A 62 5.48 9.06 1.42
N ALA A 63 4.32 8.59 0.97
CA ALA A 63 3.23 9.45 0.53
C ALA A 63 2.38 9.97 1.69
N GLU A 64 1.84 11.18 1.54
CA GLU A 64 0.88 11.74 2.49
C GLU A 64 -0.40 10.90 2.55
N ASN A 65 -1.02 10.81 3.72
CA ASN A 65 -2.24 10.02 3.99
C ASN A 65 -2.10 8.50 3.85
N ILE A 66 -0.87 7.98 3.74
CA ILE A 66 -0.59 6.54 3.75
C ILE A 66 0.27 6.17 4.95
N GLU A 67 -0.15 5.16 5.70
CA GLU A 67 0.64 4.56 6.78
C GLU A 67 0.86 3.08 6.50
N VAL A 68 2.13 2.65 6.49
CA VAL A 68 2.50 1.24 6.38
C VAL A 68 3.13 0.76 7.69
N ARG A 69 2.60 -0.34 8.23
CA ARG A 69 3.15 -1.03 9.40
C ARG A 69 3.59 -2.43 9.03
N ARG A 70 4.84 -2.74 9.35
CA ARG A 70 5.40 -4.10 9.28
C ARG A 70 5.17 -4.78 10.61
N ILE A 71 4.55 -5.96 10.61
CA ILE A 71 4.25 -6.72 11.83
C ILE A 71 5.04 -8.03 11.80
N SER A 72 5.74 -8.30 12.89
CA SER A 72 6.39 -9.58 13.15
C SER A 72 5.57 -10.33 14.19
N PHE A 73 5.35 -11.63 13.97
CA PHE A 73 4.75 -12.54 14.94
C PHE A 73 5.79 -13.54 15.46
#